data_AF-A0A2I1HXF8-F1
#
_entry.id   AF-A0A2I1HXF8-F1
#
_cell.length_a   1.000
_cell.length_b   1.000
_cell.length_c   1.000
_cell.angle_alpha   90.00
_cell.angle_beta   90.00
_cell.angle_gamma   90.00
#
_symmetry.space_group_name_H-M   'P 1'
#
loop_
_entity.id
_entity.type
_entity.pdbx_description
1 polymer ?
#
loop_
_entity_poly.entity_id
_entity_poly.type
_entity_poly.pdbx_seq_one_letter_code
_entity_poly.pdbx_strand_id
1 'polypeptide(L)'
;MLKAAINSLSAHVWHSINSLIKDSISQEVARRYQLRFLVSMVQSYRTLELLCALKPRKQGQTIKSQVTKKILKRSDGRLNEKDLTLNLQRGFRIERVLNAIGTKWNVLDAIDTLTPCFFTSGQQIQAI
;
A
#
# COMPACT_ATOMS: atom_id res chain seq x y z
N MET A 1 -7.58 -51.01 -6.61
CA MET A 1 -8.39 -49.82 -6.20
C MET A 1 -7.70 -48.99 -5.11
N LEU A 2 -7.29 -49.58 -3.98
CA LEU A 2 -6.65 -48.83 -2.88
C LEU A 2 -5.40 -48.03 -3.30
N LYS A 3 -4.48 -48.62 -4.07
CA LYS A 3 -3.27 -47.93 -4.56
C LYS A 3 -3.59 -46.69 -5.42
N ALA A 4 -4.62 -46.77 -6.27
CA ALA A 4 -5.04 -45.65 -7.09
C ALA A 4 -5.67 -44.53 -6.25
N ALA A 5 -6.47 -44.89 -5.24
CA ALA A 5 -7.03 -43.95 -4.28
C ALA A 5 -5.93 -43.23 -3.46
N ILE A 6 -4.93 -43.97 -2.99
CA ILE A 6 -3.77 -43.42 -2.27
C ILE A 6 -3.00 -42.42 -3.16
N ASN A 7 -2.73 -42.79 -4.41
CA ASN A 7 -2.03 -41.92 -5.36
C ASN A 7 -2.84 -40.65 -5.67
N SER A 8 -4.14 -40.77 -5.89
CA SER A 8 -5.04 -39.65 -6.15
C SER A 8 -5.10 -38.69 -4.96
N LEU A 9 -5.23 -39.22 -3.74
CA LEU A 9 -5.25 -38.41 -2.52
C LEU A 9 -3.91 -37.72 -2.28
N SER A 10 -2.80 -38.41 -2.52
CA SER A 10 -1.45 -37.84 -2.41
C SER A 10 -1.25 -36.69 -3.39
N ALA A 11 -1.69 -36.85 -4.65
CA ALA A 11 -1.66 -35.79 -5.65
C ALA A 11 -2.53 -34.60 -5.23
N HIS A 12 -3.73 -34.85 -4.72
CA HIS A 12 -4.62 -33.79 -4.24
C HIS A 12 -3.98 -32.99 -3.11
N VAL A 13 -3.42 -33.66 -2.09
CA VAL A 13 -2.71 -33.00 -0.97
C VAL A 13 -1.55 -32.14 -1.49
N TRP A 14 -0.74 -32.68 -2.41
CA TRP A 14 0.34 -31.91 -3.04
C TRP A 14 -0.19 -30.68 -3.79
N HIS A 15 -1.24 -30.82 -4.59
CA HIS A 15 -1.83 -29.70 -5.32
C HIS A 15 -2.40 -28.63 -4.38
N SER A 16 -3.06 -29.03 -3.29
CA SER A 16 -3.56 -28.09 -2.28
C SER A 16 -2.43 -27.31 -1.62
N ILE A 17 -1.35 -27.98 -1.20
CA ILE A 17 -0.17 -27.33 -0.61
C ILE A 17 0.47 -26.37 -1.62
N ASN A 18 0.66 -26.82 -2.86
CA ASN A 18 1.25 -26.00 -3.91
C ASN A 18 0.39 -24.77 -4.24
N SER A 19 -0.93 -24.90 -4.23
CA SER A 19 -1.85 -23.77 -4.41
C SER A 19 -1.71 -22.76 -3.26
N LEU A 20 -1.70 -23.25 -2.01
CA LEU A 20 -1.54 -22.41 -0.83
C LEU A 20 -0.22 -21.62 -0.85
N ILE A 21 0.88 -22.25 -1.25
CA ILE A 21 2.18 -21.60 -1.40
C ILE A 21 2.11 -20.49 -2.46
N LYS A 22 1.49 -20.75 -3.62
CA LYS A 22 1.33 -19.75 -4.68
C LYS A 22 0.50 -18.56 -4.23
N ASP A 23 -0.59 -18.81 -3.50
CA ASP A 23 -1.45 -17.76 -2.98
C ASP A 23 -0.71 -16.90 -1.95
N SER A 24 0.04 -17.53 -1.04
CA SER A 24 0.88 -16.83 -0.06
C SER A 24 1.94 -15.95 -0.72
N ILE A 25 2.66 -16.46 -1.73
CA ILE A 25 3.64 -15.68 -2.50
C ILE A 25 2.96 -14.50 -3.20
N SER A 26 1.80 -14.72 -3.82
CA SER A 26 1.07 -13.68 -4.54
C SER A 26 0.59 -12.56 -3.60
N GLN A 27 0.08 -12.92 -2.42
CA GLN A 27 -0.32 -11.97 -1.39
C GLN A 27 0.88 -11.16 -0.88
N GLU A 28 2.01 -11.81 -0.65
CA GLU A 28 3.23 -11.15 -0.19
C GLU A 28 3.77 -10.16 -1.24
N VAL A 29 3.79 -10.55 -2.52
CA VAL A 29 4.16 -9.66 -3.63
C VAL A 29 3.21 -8.46 -3.70
N ALA A 30 1.90 -8.68 -3.59
CA ALA A 30 0.90 -7.62 -3.60
C ALA A 30 1.08 -6.65 -2.42
N ARG A 31 1.31 -7.17 -1.21
CA ARG A 31 1.57 -6.38 0.00
C ARG A 31 2.80 -5.48 -0.17
N ARG A 32 3.93 -6.05 -0.62
CA ARG A 32 5.18 -5.31 -0.89
C ARG A 32 4.99 -4.22 -1.93
N TYR A 33 4.23 -4.51 -2.98
CA TYR A 33 3.88 -3.54 -4.02
C TYR A 33 3.07 -2.38 -3.45
N GLN A 34 2.03 -2.66 -2.65
CA GLN A 34 1.20 -1.61 -2.05
C GLN A 34 2.00 -0.64 -1.17
N LEU A 35 2.92 -1.16 -0.34
CA LEU A 35 3.77 -0.32 0.52
C LEU A 35 4.66 0.62 -0.32
N ARG A 36 5.33 0.07 -1.34
CA ARG A 36 6.20 0.84 -2.26
C ARG A 36 5.41 1.86 -3.07
N PHE A 37 4.21 1.48 -3.53
CA PHE A 37 3.31 2.37 -4.27
C PHE A 37 2.94 3.60 -3.43
N LEU A 38 2.60 3.42 -2.15
CA LEU A 38 2.23 4.54 -1.27
C LEU A 38 3.39 5.51 -1.02
N VAL A 39 4.61 5.01 -0.90
CA VAL A 39 5.81 5.86 -0.79
C VAL A 39 6.04 6.65 -2.09
N SER A 40 5.98 5.97 -3.24
CA SER A 40 6.12 6.62 -4.56
C SER A 40 5.03 7.70 -4.79
N MET A 41 3.79 7.40 -4.38
CA MET A 41 2.68 8.35 -4.43
C MET A 41 2.95 9.60 -3.59
N VAL A 42 3.49 9.44 -2.37
CA VAL A 42 3.85 10.57 -1.50
C VAL A 42 4.98 11.42 -2.08
N GLN A 43 5.99 10.79 -2.68
CA GLN A 43 7.06 11.51 -3.38
C GLN A 43 6.49 12.34 -4.54
N SER A 44 5.59 11.74 -5.34
CA SER A 44 4.88 12.44 -6.43
C SER A 44 4.01 13.59 -5.91
N TYR A 45 3.31 13.39 -4.79
CA TYR A 45 2.50 14.42 -4.14
C TYR A 45 3.35 15.62 -3.71
N ARG A 46 4.51 15.39 -3.07
CA ARG A 46 5.44 16.46 -2.67
C ARG A 46 6.00 17.21 -3.87
N THR A 47 6.35 16.51 -4.94
CA THR A 47 6.77 17.15 -6.19
C THR A 47 5.68 18.05 -6.75
N LEU A 48 4.42 17.60 -6.69
CA LEU A 48 3.28 18.42 -7.11
C LEU A 48 3.03 19.62 -6.18
N GLU A 49 3.25 19.48 -4.87
CA GLU A 49 3.24 20.59 -3.91
C GLU A 49 4.29 21.64 -4.28
N LEU A 50 5.53 21.22 -4.54
CA LEU A 50 6.63 22.11 -4.95
C LEU A 50 6.27 22.87 -6.24
N LEU A 51 5.79 22.16 -7.27
CA LEU A 51 5.38 22.79 -8.53
C LEU A 51 4.22 23.76 -8.35
N CYS A 52 3.29 23.49 -7.42
CA CYS A 52 2.21 24.43 -7.11
C CYS A 52 2.71 25.64 -6.31
N ALA A 53 3.74 25.48 -5.47
CA ALA A 53 4.36 26.57 -4.71
C ALA A 53 5.08 27.59 -5.62
N LEU A 54 5.54 27.17 -6.81
CA LEU A 54 6.16 28.05 -7.80
C LEU A 54 5.17 28.98 -8.53
N LYS A 55 3.86 28.79 -8.36
CA LYS A 55 2.83 29.61 -9.02
C LYS A 55 2.14 30.54 -8.03
N PRO A 56 1.68 31.74 -8.48
CA PRO A 56 0.88 32.62 -7.64
C PRO A 56 -0.32 31.88 -7.05
N ARG A 57 -0.45 31.96 -5.72
CA ARG A 57 -1.48 31.27 -4.96
C ARG A 57 -2.83 31.94 -5.22
N LYS A 58 -3.88 31.16 -5.50
CA LYS A 58 -5.25 31.69 -5.47
C LYS A 58 -5.60 32.13 -4.04
N GLN A 59 -6.19 33.31 -3.89
CA GLN A 59 -6.63 33.83 -2.60
C GLN A 59 -7.53 32.78 -1.89
N GLY A 60 -7.27 32.54 -0.60
CA GLY A 60 -7.99 31.53 0.18
C GLY A 60 -7.57 30.06 0.00
N GLN A 61 -6.62 29.70 -0.90
CA GLN A 61 -6.24 28.28 -1.12
C GLN A 61 -4.80 27.92 -0.70
N THR A 62 -4.63 27.06 0.30
CA THR A 62 -3.31 26.49 0.64
C THR A 62 -2.74 25.66 -0.51
N ILE A 63 -1.41 25.51 -0.59
CA ILE A 63 -0.74 24.64 -1.58
C ILE A 63 -1.36 23.23 -1.54
N LYS A 64 -1.50 22.66 -0.33
CA LYS A 64 -2.21 21.39 -0.09
C LYS A 64 -3.60 21.36 -0.71
N SER A 65 -4.43 22.36 -0.44
CA SER A 65 -5.80 22.42 -1.00
C SER A 65 -5.80 22.52 -2.53
N GLN A 66 -4.83 23.20 -3.14
CA GLN A 66 -4.70 23.29 -4.59
C GLN A 66 -4.30 21.95 -5.21
N VAL A 67 -3.31 21.28 -4.60
CA VAL A 67 -2.85 19.96 -5.04
C VAL A 67 -3.98 18.93 -4.91
N THR A 68 -4.64 18.87 -3.75
CA THR A 68 -5.80 17.99 -3.52
C THR A 68 -6.88 18.22 -4.59
N LYS A 69 -7.28 19.47 -4.84
CA LYS A 69 -8.27 19.79 -5.89
C LYS A 69 -7.83 19.35 -7.29
N LYS A 70 -6.55 19.50 -7.63
CA LYS A 70 -6.00 19.05 -8.92
C LYS A 70 -6.07 17.53 -9.08
N ILE A 71 -5.71 16.79 -8.04
CA ILE A 71 -5.76 15.32 -8.03
C ILE A 71 -7.21 14.84 -8.13
N LEU A 72 -8.10 15.38 -7.30
CA LEU A 72 -9.52 15.01 -7.31
C LEU A 72 -10.17 15.31 -8.67
N LYS A 73 -9.89 16.47 -9.26
CA LYS A 73 -10.37 16.81 -10.61
C LYS A 73 -9.86 15.84 -11.68
N ARG A 74 -8.62 15.34 -11.57
CA ARG A 74 -8.05 14.36 -12.52
C ARG A 74 -8.59 12.95 -12.32
N SER A 75 -9.19 12.65 -11.18
CA SER A 75 -9.71 11.33 -10.88
C SER A 75 -11.06 11.05 -11.53
N ASP A 76 -11.70 12.05 -12.14
CA ASP A 76 -13.02 11.96 -12.76
C ASP A 76 -14.07 11.32 -11.83
N GLY A 77 -14.03 11.67 -10.55
CA GLY A 77 -14.96 11.18 -9.51
C GLY A 77 -14.61 9.82 -8.91
N ARG A 78 -13.55 9.15 -9.38
CA ARG A 78 -13.11 7.83 -8.87
C ARG A 78 -12.37 7.89 -7.55
N LEU A 79 -11.99 9.08 -7.09
CA LEU A 79 -11.29 9.32 -5.84
C LEU A 79 -11.99 10.42 -5.07
N ASN A 80 -12.26 10.18 -3.78
CA ASN A 80 -12.73 11.21 -2.86
C ASN A 80 -11.59 11.74 -1.98
N GLU A 81 -11.83 12.88 -1.32
CA GLU A 81 -10.82 13.55 -0.49
C GLU A 81 -10.39 12.71 0.73
N LYS A 82 -11.31 11.95 1.32
CA LYS A 82 -11.04 11.11 2.49
C LYS A 82 -10.07 9.98 2.12
N ASP A 83 -10.29 9.32 1.00
CA ASP A 83 -9.45 8.23 0.50
C ASP A 83 -8.06 8.75 0.10
N LEU A 84 -7.99 9.91 -0.56
CA LEU A 84 -6.71 10.54 -0.87
C LEU A 84 -5.94 10.88 0.43
N THR A 85 -6.61 11.49 1.40
CA THR A 85 -6.02 11.85 2.69
C THR A 85 -5.51 10.62 3.44
N LEU A 86 -6.29 9.54 3.44
CA LEU A 86 -5.91 8.27 4.08
C LEU A 86 -4.67 7.67 3.44
N ASN A 87 -4.63 7.59 2.11
CA ASN A 87 -3.49 7.03 1.40
C ASN A 87 -2.23 7.90 1.57
N LEU A 88 -2.36 9.23 1.54
CA LEU A 88 -1.24 10.13 1.84
C LEU A 88 -0.73 9.92 3.27
N GLN A 89 -1.62 9.84 4.26
CA GLN A 89 -1.23 9.59 5.65
C GLN A 89 -0.44 8.29 5.80
N ARG A 90 -0.93 7.20 5.19
CA ARG A 90 -0.24 5.90 5.18
C ARG A 90 1.14 6.02 4.54
N GLY A 91 1.22 6.59 3.33
CA GLY A 91 2.48 6.78 2.62
C GLY A 91 3.49 7.60 3.42
N PHE A 92 3.07 8.71 4.04
CA PHE A 92 3.96 9.55 4.85
C PHE A 92 4.52 8.82 6.06
N ARG A 93 3.72 7.93 6.68
CA ARG A 93 4.18 7.14 7.82
C ARG A 93 5.09 6.00 7.40
N ILE A 94 4.79 5.31 6.30
CA ILE A 94 5.66 4.28 5.73
C ILE A 94 7.02 4.89 5.39
N GLU A 95 7.03 6.02 4.67
CA GLU A 95 8.25 6.71 4.29
C GLU A 95 9.07 7.17 5.51
N ARG A 96 8.40 7.65 6.58
CA ARG A 96 9.08 8.02 7.83
C ARG A 96 9.77 6.82 8.47
N VAL A 97 9.09 5.68 8.57
CA VAL A 97 9.69 4.46 9.12
C VAL A 97 10.85 4.01 8.24
N LEU A 98 10.65 3.98 6.92
CA LEU A 98 11.67 3.62 5.94
C LEU A 98 12.92 4.50 6.07
N ASN A 99 12.76 5.82 6.27
CA ASN A 99 13.87 6.73 6.48
C ASN A 99 14.59 6.47 7.82
N ALA A 100 13.83 6.17 8.89
CA ALA A 100 14.40 5.85 10.20
C ALA A 100 15.28 4.58 10.20
N ILE A 101 14.98 3.63 9.31
CA ILE A 101 15.76 2.39 9.14
C ILE A 101 16.82 2.48 8.01
N GLY A 102 17.07 3.67 7.47
CA GLY A 102 18.09 3.89 6.43
C GLY A 102 17.67 3.41 5.04
N THR A 103 16.40 3.57 4.67
CA THR A 103 15.82 3.21 3.36
C THR A 103 15.93 1.72 2.99
N LYS A 104 15.98 0.86 4.01
CA LYS A 104 16.14 -0.60 3.88
C LYS A 104 14.79 -1.31 3.76
N TRP A 105 14.29 -1.47 2.53
CA TRP A 105 13.03 -2.17 2.27
C TRP A 105 12.99 -3.61 2.78
N ASN A 106 14.12 -4.32 2.76
CA ASN A 106 14.22 -5.69 3.26
C ASN A 106 13.80 -5.82 4.74
N VAL A 107 14.02 -4.80 5.56
CA VAL A 107 13.59 -4.80 6.97
C VAL A 107 12.06 -4.68 7.07
N LEU A 108 11.41 -3.87 6.23
CA LEU A 108 9.95 -3.79 6.19
C LEU A 108 9.33 -5.05 5.57
N ASP A 109 9.96 -5.60 4.53
CA ASP A 109 9.50 -6.79 3.84
C ASP A 109 9.55 -8.03 4.76
N ALA A 110 10.48 -8.08 5.71
CA ALA A 110 10.59 -9.17 6.68
C ALA A 110 9.41 -9.25 7.67
N ILE A 111 8.59 -8.20 7.78
CA ILE A 111 7.39 -8.18 8.62
C ILE A 111 6.18 -8.45 7.72
N ASP A 112 5.79 -9.72 7.59
CA ASP A 112 4.70 -10.20 6.74
C ASP A 112 3.32 -9.62 7.12
N THR A 113 3.11 -9.34 8.40
CA THR A 113 1.89 -8.70 8.92
C THR A 113 1.79 -7.20 8.62
N LEU A 114 2.88 -6.58 8.14
CA LEU A 114 2.92 -5.14 7.90
C LEU A 114 2.18 -4.79 6.60
N THR A 115 0.93 -4.35 6.75
CA THR A 115 0.07 -3.89 5.65
C THR A 115 -0.08 -2.36 5.67
N PRO A 116 -0.54 -1.72 4.58
CA PRO A 116 -0.87 -0.29 4.58
C PRO A 116 -1.82 0.13 5.71
N CYS A 117 -2.70 -0.76 6.16
CA CYS A 117 -3.67 -0.49 7.22
C CYS A 117 -3.00 -0.28 8.58
N PHE A 118 -1.84 -0.88 8.85
CA PHE A 118 -1.07 -0.64 10.07
C PHE A 118 -0.71 0.86 10.26
N PHE A 119 -0.57 1.58 9.14
CA PHE A 119 -0.18 2.99 9.15
C PHE A 119 -1.36 3.96 9.27
N THR A 120 -2.57 3.50 9.62
CA THR A 120 -3.70 4.39 9.94
C THR A 120 -3.76 4.62 11.45
N SER A 121 -4.13 5.84 11.87
CA SER A 121 -4.45 6.08 13.29
C SER A 121 -5.95 5.88 13.44
N GLY A 122 -6.37 4.70 13.89
CA GLY A 122 -7.79 4.44 14.18
C GLY A 122 -8.29 3.00 14.20
N GLN A 123 -7.48 1.97 13.98
CA GLN A 123 -7.92 0.58 14.17
C GLN A 123 -7.09 -0.11 15.25
N GLN A 124 -7.78 -0.50 16.33
CA GLN A 124 -7.32 -1.56 17.21
C GLN A 124 -7.08 -2.80 16.33
N ILE A 125 -5.86 -3.30 16.35
CA ILE A 125 -5.54 -4.63 15.83
C ILE A 125 -6.33 -5.60 16.71
N GLN A 126 -7.49 -6.07 16.26
CA GLN A 126 -8.06 -7.29 16.80
C GLN A 126 -7.19 -8.42 16.26
N ALA A 127 -6.31 -8.92 17.12
CA ALA A 127 -5.68 -10.21 16.92
C ALA A 127 -6.80 -11.26 16.84
N ILE A 128 -6.82 -12.01 15.74
CA ILE A 128 -7.47 -13.33 15.65
C ILE A 128 -6.33 -14.34 15.53
#